data_AF-A0AAU2F8D9-F1
#
_entry.id   AF-A0AAU2F8D9-F1
#
_cell.length_a   1.000
_cell.length_b   1.000
_cell.length_c   1.000
_cell.angle_alpha   90.00
_cell.angle_beta   90.00
_cell.angle_gamma   90.00
#
_symmetry.space_group_name_H-M   'P 1'
#
loop_
_entity.id
_entity.type
_entity.pdbx_description
1 polymer ?
#
loop_
_entity_poly.entity_id
_entity_poly.type
_entity_poly.pdbx_seq_one_letter_code
_entity_poly.pdbx_strand_id
1 'polypeptide(L)'
;MPQGYEVASVWERIVSWLQGHAPASAEALRPGASDEEIAGLNENLGFEIPTVLETWLRMNNGSTAKDSAKPIPGGGISLLPHRDSVIFPGGMRFLGCKEMAGRHAEYLHIAQDIGDDEYWQSPWIPIMEKSDGPYGVILDAQNPPGPPPLLTFSEGDFPSFFLPSLDDYLRPLSNLLETGSAPGSVMEHERFTVTDGRLRWTS
;
A
#
# COMPACT_ATOMS: atom_id res chain seq x y z
N MET A 1 4.77 12.25 20.28
CA MET A 1 4.31 10.85 20.30
C MET A 1 5.12 10.10 19.25
N PRO A 2 5.52 8.84 19.46
CA PRO A 2 6.24 8.10 18.41
C PRO A 2 5.29 7.81 17.24
N GLN A 3 5.72 8.08 16.00
CA GLN A 3 4.88 8.01 14.79
C GLN A 3 4.18 6.65 14.58
N GLY A 4 4.78 5.55 15.04
CA GLY A 4 4.16 4.22 14.96
C GLY A 4 2.82 4.12 15.71
N TYR A 5 2.66 4.82 16.84
CA TYR A 5 1.39 4.80 17.59
C TYR A 5 0.25 5.48 16.85
N GLU A 6 0.55 6.54 16.09
CA GLU A 6 -0.46 7.29 15.33
C GLU A 6 -0.96 6.46 14.16
N VAL A 7 -0.05 5.85 13.39
CA VAL A 7 -0.39 4.92 12.31
C VAL A 7 -1.21 3.75 12.84
N ALA A 8 -0.82 3.18 13.98
CA ALA A 8 -1.56 2.05 14.55
C ALA A 8 -3.00 2.41 14.92
N SER A 9 -3.17 3.52 15.65
CA SER A 9 -4.49 3.99 16.06
C SER A 9 -5.39 4.36 14.87
N VAL A 10 -4.83 4.99 13.83
CA VAL A 10 -5.58 5.34 12.63
C VAL A 10 -5.96 4.10 11.82
N TRP A 11 -5.06 3.12 11.71
CA TRP A 11 -5.35 1.88 11.00
C TRP A 11 -6.43 1.04 11.70
N GLU A 12 -6.40 0.94 13.04
CA GLU A 12 -7.47 0.31 13.84
C GLU A 12 -8.85 0.88 13.54
N ARG A 13 -8.94 2.20 13.39
CA ARG A 13 -10.18 2.90 13.02
C ARG A 13 -10.66 2.52 11.62
N ILE A 14 -9.74 2.50 10.64
CA ILE A 14 -10.04 2.07 9.26
C ILE A 14 -10.57 0.63 9.25
N VAL A 15 -9.88 -0.30 9.92
CA VAL A 15 -10.28 -1.71 9.97
C VAL A 15 -11.63 -1.88 10.68
N SER A 16 -11.84 -1.19 11.80
CA SER A 16 -13.11 -1.22 12.53
C SER A 16 -14.27 -0.71 11.67
N TRP A 17 -14.02 0.36 10.91
CA TRP A 17 -15.01 0.88 9.98
C TRP A 17 -15.33 -0.12 8.87
N LEU A 18 -14.30 -0.75 8.26
CA LEU A 18 -14.47 -1.76 7.22
C LEU A 18 -15.27 -2.96 7.74
N GLN A 19 -14.98 -3.46 8.94
CA GLN A 19 -15.71 -4.58 9.55
C GLN A 19 -17.20 -4.26 9.74
N GLY A 20 -17.52 -3.02 10.14
CA GLY A 20 -18.90 -2.58 10.37
C GLY A 20 -19.70 -2.26 9.10
N HIS A 21 -19.02 -1.77 8.04
CA HIS A 21 -19.70 -1.19 6.87
C HIS A 21 -19.38 -1.91 5.56
N ALA A 22 -18.16 -2.42 5.39
CA ALA A 22 -17.67 -3.08 4.19
C ALA A 22 -17.00 -4.44 4.51
N PRO A 23 -17.76 -5.42 5.05
CA PRO A 23 -17.21 -6.69 5.53
C PRO A 23 -16.49 -7.51 4.45
N ALA A 24 -16.93 -7.46 3.19
CA ALA A 24 -16.25 -8.16 2.11
C ALA A 24 -14.84 -7.61 1.88
N SER A 25 -14.66 -6.28 1.96
CA SER A 25 -13.35 -5.63 1.92
C SER A 25 -12.52 -5.91 3.18
N ALA A 26 -13.15 -5.94 4.36
CA ALA A 26 -12.46 -6.31 5.60
C ALA A 26 -11.90 -7.75 5.54
N GLU A 27 -12.63 -8.69 4.96
CA GLU A 27 -12.18 -10.08 4.78
C GLU A 27 -11.06 -10.24 3.73
N ALA A 28 -10.80 -9.23 2.89
CA ALA A 28 -9.67 -9.26 1.97
C ALA A 28 -8.35 -8.88 2.66
N LEU A 29 -8.42 -8.29 3.85
CA LEU A 29 -7.26 -7.97 4.66
C LEU A 29 -6.55 -9.23 5.14
N ARG A 30 -5.23 -9.26 5.02
CA ARG A 30 -4.40 -10.30 5.62
C ARG A 30 -4.15 -9.99 7.09
N PRO A 31 -3.98 -11.01 7.95
CA PRO A 31 -3.46 -10.81 9.30
C PRO A 31 -2.14 -10.02 9.30
N GLY A 32 -1.78 -9.48 10.46
CA GLY A 32 -0.49 -8.84 10.68
C GLY A 32 0.70 -9.73 10.31
N ALA A 33 1.76 -9.11 9.81
CA ALA A 33 2.98 -9.78 9.40
C ALA A 33 3.70 -10.42 10.61
N SER A 34 4.18 -11.65 10.44
CA SER A 34 5.00 -12.32 11.44
C SER A 34 6.43 -11.76 11.47
N ASP A 35 7.21 -12.09 12.51
CA ASP A 35 8.62 -11.72 12.59
C ASP A 35 9.43 -12.27 11.42
N GLU A 36 9.10 -13.48 10.95
CA GLU A 36 9.74 -14.10 9.79
C GLU A 36 9.40 -13.36 8.49
N GLU A 37 8.16 -12.87 8.34
CA GLU A 37 7.76 -12.10 7.16
C GLU A 37 8.43 -10.72 7.11
N ILE A 38 8.59 -10.06 8.27
CA ILE A 38 9.32 -8.79 8.38
C ILE A 38 10.83 -9.01 8.14
N ALA A 39 11.41 -10.03 8.75
CA ALA A 39 12.82 -10.38 8.54
C ALA A 39 13.11 -10.70 7.06
N GLY A 40 12.22 -11.48 6.43
CA GLY A 40 12.30 -11.77 5.01
C GLY A 40 12.19 -10.52 4.13
N LEU A 41 11.32 -9.57 4.48
CA LEU A 41 11.26 -8.29 3.76
C LEU A 41 12.58 -7.53 3.88
N ASN A 42 13.12 -7.36 5.09
CA ASN A 42 14.40 -6.67 5.31
C ASN A 42 15.56 -7.34 4.56
N GLU A 43 15.62 -8.66 4.56
CA GLU A 43 16.64 -9.43 3.82
C GLU A 43 16.55 -9.19 2.31
N ASN A 44 15.35 -9.20 1.73
CA ASN A 44 15.15 -8.97 0.30
C ASN A 44 15.43 -7.52 -0.11
N LEU A 45 15.10 -6.54 0.75
CA LEU A 45 15.40 -5.13 0.51
C LEU A 45 16.89 -4.81 0.69
N GLY A 46 17.60 -5.58 1.53
CA GLY A 46 18.99 -5.33 1.89
C GLY A 46 19.17 -4.24 2.96
N PHE A 47 18.09 -3.81 3.61
CA PHE A 47 18.08 -2.83 4.69
C PHE A 47 16.85 -3.00 5.59
N GLU A 48 16.90 -2.44 6.80
CA GLU A 48 15.75 -2.46 7.72
C GLU A 48 14.68 -1.46 7.28
N ILE A 49 13.43 -1.92 7.19
CA ILE A 49 12.31 -1.03 6.92
C ILE A 49 12.11 0.00 8.05
N PRO A 50 11.58 1.19 7.74
CA PRO A 50 11.26 2.17 8.76
C PRO A 50 10.23 1.65 9.77
N THR A 51 10.38 2.00 11.04
CA THR A 51 9.50 1.55 12.15
C THR A 51 8.02 1.82 11.88
N VAL A 52 7.70 2.90 11.18
CA VAL A 52 6.32 3.25 10.83
C VAL A 52 5.70 2.23 9.86
N LEU A 53 6.49 1.73 8.90
CA LEU A 53 6.06 0.69 7.96
C LEU A 53 5.97 -0.68 8.64
N GLU A 54 6.95 -1.03 9.47
CA GLU A 54 6.90 -2.25 10.27
C GLU A 54 5.63 -2.29 11.14
N THR A 55 5.32 -1.19 11.82
CA THR A 55 4.12 -1.09 12.66
C THR A 55 2.86 -1.36 11.84
N TRP A 56 2.75 -0.77 10.66
CA TRP A 56 1.58 -0.97 9.80
C TRP A 56 1.47 -2.42 9.28
N LEU A 57 2.57 -3.01 8.83
CA LEU A 57 2.63 -4.40 8.36
C LEU A 57 2.29 -5.40 9.48
N ARG A 58 2.75 -5.15 10.71
CA ARG A 58 2.42 -5.98 11.88
C ARG A 58 0.94 -5.94 12.27
N MET A 59 0.22 -4.90 11.85
CA MET A 59 -1.23 -4.88 12.01
C MET A 59 -1.93 -5.58 10.84
N ASN A 60 -1.38 -5.44 9.63
CA ASN A 60 -2.01 -5.94 8.43
C ASN A 60 -0.99 -6.16 7.31
N ASN A 61 -0.77 -7.42 6.93
CA ASN A 61 0.20 -7.79 5.90
C ASN A 61 -0.39 -7.71 4.47
N GLY A 62 -0.90 -6.54 4.09
CA GLY A 62 -1.55 -6.33 2.80
C GLY A 62 -3.03 -6.74 2.75
N SER A 63 -3.63 -6.58 1.56
CA SER A 63 -5.08 -6.74 1.33
C SER A 63 -5.42 -7.84 0.32
N THR A 64 -4.48 -8.76 0.09
CA THR A 64 -4.54 -9.74 -0.99
C THR A 64 -5.10 -11.10 -0.56
N ALA A 65 -5.78 -11.20 0.60
CA ALA A 65 -6.23 -12.49 1.15
C ALA A 65 -7.23 -13.25 0.25
N LYS A 66 -7.94 -12.53 -0.63
CA LYS A 66 -8.90 -13.07 -1.60
C LYS A 66 -8.35 -13.14 -3.03
N ASP A 67 -7.11 -12.70 -3.27
CA ASP A 67 -6.51 -12.73 -4.60
C ASP A 67 -6.39 -14.17 -5.09
N SER A 68 -6.50 -14.34 -6.42
CA SER A 68 -6.42 -15.67 -7.03
C SER A 68 -5.23 -15.77 -7.95
N ALA A 69 -4.66 -16.98 -8.03
CA ALA A 69 -3.57 -17.30 -8.94
C ALA A 69 -4.10 -18.19 -10.05
N LYS A 70 -3.81 -17.86 -11.31
CA LYS A 70 -4.18 -18.69 -12.47
C LYS A 70 -2.96 -19.01 -13.34
N PRO A 71 -2.79 -20.28 -13.75
CA PRO A 71 -1.80 -20.60 -14.77
C PRO A 71 -2.10 -19.84 -16.07
N ILE A 72 -1.05 -19.34 -16.72
CA ILE A 72 -1.15 -18.75 -18.05
C ILE A 72 -0.65 -19.75 -19.11
N PRO A 73 -1.30 -19.80 -20.29
CA PRO A 73 -0.78 -20.58 -21.42
C PRO A 73 0.64 -20.15 -21.77
N GLY A 74 1.56 -21.11 -21.92
CA GLY A 74 2.99 -20.83 -22.16
C GLY A 74 3.87 -20.88 -20.91
N GLY A 75 3.30 -21.09 -19.72
CA GLY A 75 4.02 -21.23 -18.46
C GLY A 75 3.97 -19.97 -17.61
N GLY A 76 3.96 -20.14 -16.28
CA GLY A 76 3.85 -19.05 -15.30
C GLY A 76 2.48 -18.97 -14.62
N ILE A 77 2.36 -18.00 -13.71
CA ILE A 77 1.16 -17.76 -12.89
C ILE A 77 0.80 -16.27 -12.98
N SER A 78 -0.43 -15.97 -13.38
CA SER A 78 -1.03 -14.64 -13.25
C SER A 78 -1.68 -14.51 -11.89
N LEU A 79 -1.25 -13.52 -11.11
CA LEU A 79 -1.98 -13.08 -9.92
C LEU A 79 -3.11 -12.16 -10.38
N LEU A 80 -4.31 -12.42 -9.88
CA LEU A 80 -5.53 -11.68 -10.21
C LEU A 80 -6.04 -11.05 -8.91
N PRO A 81 -5.84 -9.73 -8.74
CA PRO A 81 -6.35 -9.00 -7.60
C PRO A 81 -7.87 -9.16 -7.47
N HIS A 82 -8.33 -9.47 -6.26
CA HIS A 82 -9.75 -9.49 -5.97
C HIS A 82 -10.26 -8.06 -5.78
N ARG A 83 -11.48 -7.78 -6.24
CA ARG A 83 -12.06 -6.43 -6.11
C ARG A 83 -12.29 -6.00 -4.65
N ASP A 84 -12.37 -6.95 -3.72
CA ASP A 84 -12.48 -6.65 -2.29
C ASP A 84 -11.17 -6.05 -1.72
N SER A 85 -10.02 -6.35 -2.35
CA SER A 85 -8.69 -5.89 -1.95
C SER A 85 -8.44 -4.41 -2.24
N VAL A 86 -9.31 -3.79 -3.04
CA VAL A 86 -9.25 -2.37 -3.36
C VAL A 86 -9.83 -1.57 -2.20
N ILE A 87 -8.98 -1.25 -1.23
CA ILE A 87 -9.37 -0.54 -0.01
C ILE A 87 -8.95 0.93 0.00
N PHE A 88 -8.16 1.36 -0.99
CA PHE A 88 -7.67 2.73 -1.10
C PHE A 88 -8.22 3.44 -2.35
N PRO A 89 -8.35 4.78 -2.30
CA PRO A 89 -8.67 5.60 -3.47
C PRO A 89 -7.78 5.29 -4.69
N GLY A 90 -8.21 5.70 -5.88
CA GLY A 90 -7.46 5.46 -7.11
C GLY A 90 -7.36 4.00 -7.55
N GLY A 91 -8.21 3.11 -7.00
CA GLY A 91 -8.25 1.70 -7.36
C GLY A 91 -7.12 0.88 -6.73
N MET A 92 -6.54 1.37 -5.63
CA MET A 92 -5.35 0.81 -5.02
C MET A 92 -5.62 -0.25 -3.94
N ARG A 93 -4.69 -1.19 -3.83
CA ARG A 93 -4.62 -2.25 -2.84
C ARG A 93 -3.38 -2.07 -1.95
N PHE A 94 -3.46 -2.57 -0.73
CA PHE A 94 -2.33 -2.65 0.19
C PHE A 94 -1.46 -3.85 -0.12
N LEU A 95 -0.16 -3.64 -0.34
CA LEU A 95 0.83 -4.70 -0.55
C LEU A 95 1.30 -5.29 0.80
N GLY A 96 1.53 -6.61 0.84
CA GLY A 96 2.17 -7.28 1.96
C GLY A 96 3.68 -7.46 1.73
N CYS A 97 4.40 -7.98 2.72
CA CYS A 97 5.85 -8.14 2.68
C CYS A 97 6.36 -8.83 1.40
N LYS A 98 5.69 -9.90 0.98
CA LYS A 98 6.09 -10.66 -0.21
C LYS A 98 5.90 -9.84 -1.50
N GLU A 99 4.78 -9.14 -1.61
CA GLU A 99 4.48 -8.28 -2.75
C GLU A 99 5.43 -7.08 -2.81
N MET A 100 5.70 -6.43 -1.66
CA MET A 100 6.65 -5.32 -1.56
C MET A 100 8.05 -5.75 -2.03
N ALA A 101 8.57 -6.87 -1.51
CA ALA A 101 9.87 -7.41 -1.90
C ALA A 101 9.94 -7.76 -3.39
N GLY A 102 8.90 -8.43 -3.92
CA GLY A 102 8.85 -8.81 -5.33
C GLY A 102 8.84 -7.61 -6.26
N ARG A 103 8.04 -6.58 -5.95
CA ARG A 103 7.95 -5.35 -6.76
C ARG A 103 9.22 -4.51 -6.67
N HIS A 104 9.80 -4.40 -5.49
CA HIS A 104 11.07 -3.71 -5.29
C HIS A 104 12.18 -4.33 -6.16
N ALA A 105 12.32 -5.66 -6.12
CA ALA A 105 13.32 -6.37 -6.94
C ALA A 105 13.05 -6.22 -8.45
N GLU A 106 11.78 -6.28 -8.87
CA GLU A 106 11.38 -6.08 -10.27
C GLU A 106 11.76 -4.69 -10.77
N TYR A 107 11.46 -3.63 -10.01
CA TYR A 107 11.78 -2.27 -10.43
C TYR A 107 13.28 -1.98 -10.45
N LEU A 108 14.04 -2.50 -9.48
CA LEU A 108 15.49 -2.43 -9.52
C LEU A 108 16.07 -3.15 -10.73
N HIS A 109 15.52 -4.31 -11.10
CA HIS A 109 15.94 -5.03 -12.29
C HIS A 109 15.65 -4.24 -13.57
N ILE A 110 14.47 -3.61 -13.67
CA ILE A 110 14.11 -2.76 -14.80
C ILE A 110 15.06 -1.56 -14.91
N ALA A 111 15.30 -0.85 -13.79
CA ALA A 111 16.24 0.28 -13.75
C ALA A 111 17.63 -0.12 -14.26
N GLN A 112 18.13 -1.29 -13.85
CA GLN A 112 19.41 -1.83 -14.30
C GLN A 112 19.41 -2.21 -15.79
N ASP A 113 18.33 -2.84 -16.28
CA ASP A 113 18.21 -3.28 -17.68
C ASP A 113 18.16 -2.09 -18.65
N ILE A 114 17.44 -1.03 -18.28
CA ILE A 114 17.36 0.21 -19.07
C ILE A 114 18.55 1.15 -18.85
N GLY A 115 19.35 0.93 -17.80
CA GLY A 115 20.50 1.74 -17.43
C GLY A 115 20.13 3.13 -16.91
N ASP A 116 19.01 3.25 -16.22
CA ASP A 116 18.48 4.51 -15.67
C ASP A 116 18.26 4.38 -14.15
N ASP A 117 19.24 4.86 -13.37
CA ASP A 117 19.18 4.84 -11.91
C ASP A 117 18.19 5.88 -11.34
N GLU A 118 17.69 6.82 -12.15
CA GLU A 118 16.63 7.75 -11.75
C GLU A 118 15.24 7.10 -11.81
N TYR A 119 15.11 6.00 -12.57
CA TYR A 119 13.87 5.24 -12.69
C TYR A 119 13.42 4.63 -11.36
N TRP A 120 14.34 4.04 -10.61
CA TRP A 120 14.05 3.45 -9.31
C TRP A 120 15.25 3.48 -8.37
N GLN A 121 15.06 3.97 -7.15
CA GLN A 121 16.10 4.00 -6.13
C GLN A 121 15.95 2.84 -5.13
N SER A 122 17.09 2.30 -4.67
CA SER A 122 17.11 1.22 -3.67
C SER A 122 16.25 1.46 -2.41
N PRO A 123 16.20 2.65 -1.79
CA PRO A 123 15.35 2.87 -0.61
C PRO A 123 13.84 2.99 -0.90
N TRP A 124 13.41 2.98 -2.16
CA TRP A 124 12.01 3.16 -2.52
C TRP A 124 11.22 1.86 -2.40
N ILE A 125 10.32 1.77 -1.42
CA ILE A 125 9.51 0.57 -1.16
C ILE A 125 8.10 0.80 -1.72
N PRO A 126 7.62 0.02 -2.71
CA PRO A 126 6.22 0.08 -3.12
C PRO A 126 5.35 -0.40 -1.96
N ILE A 127 4.37 0.40 -1.52
CA ILE A 127 3.49 0.03 -0.39
C ILE A 127 2.03 -0.12 -0.80
N MET A 128 1.62 0.56 -1.87
CA MET A 128 0.28 0.47 -2.45
C MET A 128 0.40 0.42 -3.96
N GLU A 129 -0.48 -0.33 -4.60
CA GLU A 129 -0.47 -0.54 -6.04
C GLU A 129 -1.90 -0.51 -6.57
N LYS A 130 -2.11 -0.05 -7.79
CA LYS A 130 -3.38 -0.18 -8.49
C LYS A 130 -3.69 -1.66 -8.72
N SER A 131 -4.97 -1.99 -8.66
CA SER A 131 -5.40 -3.38 -8.93
C SER A 131 -5.28 -3.80 -10.40
N ASP A 132 -5.14 -2.85 -11.32
CA ASP A 132 -5.09 -3.08 -12.76
C ASP A 132 -3.72 -2.81 -13.40
N GLY A 133 -2.71 -2.40 -12.62
CA GLY A 133 -1.38 -2.12 -13.13
C GLY A 133 -0.39 -1.87 -12.01
N PRO A 134 0.92 -1.90 -12.31
CA PRO A 134 1.92 -1.97 -11.27
C PRO A 134 2.24 -0.62 -10.61
N TYR A 135 1.39 0.39 -10.81
CA TYR A 135 1.56 1.78 -10.39
C TYR A 135 0.95 2.07 -9.02
N GLY A 136 1.46 3.04 -8.28
CA GLY A 136 0.84 3.40 -6.99
C GLY A 136 1.72 4.27 -6.11
N VAL A 137 1.73 3.95 -4.82
CA VAL A 137 2.40 4.76 -3.79
C VAL A 137 3.61 4.00 -3.25
N ILE A 138 4.69 4.76 -3.11
CA ILE A 138 6.00 4.33 -2.65
C ILE A 138 6.26 5.01 -1.32
N LEU A 139 6.87 4.30 -0.38
CA LEU A 139 7.47 4.87 0.81
C LEU A 139 8.98 5.01 0.56
N ASP A 140 9.49 6.23 0.67
CA ASP A 140 10.92 6.48 0.55
C ASP A 140 11.60 6.23 1.90
N ALA A 141 12.27 5.08 2.03
CA ALA A 141 12.97 4.69 3.24
C ALA A 141 14.35 5.38 3.41
N GLN A 142 14.71 6.31 2.52
CA GLN A 142 15.96 7.05 2.63
C GLN A 142 15.95 7.87 3.92
N ASN A 143 16.76 7.47 4.91
CA ASN A 143 16.94 8.08 6.24
C ASN A 143 16.67 9.60 6.30
N PRO A 144 15.40 10.04 6.44
CA PRO A 144 15.11 11.46 6.45
C PRO A 144 15.32 11.95 7.88
N PRO A 145 15.61 13.25 8.09
CA PRO A 145 15.57 13.84 9.42
C PRO A 145 14.15 13.85 10.06
N GLY A 146 13.13 13.33 9.35
CA GLY A 146 11.72 13.27 9.75
C GLY A 146 11.04 11.98 9.26
N PRO A 147 9.68 11.94 9.21
CA PRO A 147 8.97 10.77 8.70
C PRO A 147 9.38 10.43 7.25
N PRO A 148 9.39 9.14 6.87
CA PRO A 148 9.55 8.73 5.48
C PRO A 148 8.47 9.36 4.60
N PRO A 149 8.83 10.13 3.55
CA PRO A 149 7.85 10.70 2.65
C PRO A 149 7.26 9.62 1.75
N LEU A 150 6.10 9.92 1.18
CA LEU A 150 5.47 9.11 0.15
C LEU A 150 5.75 9.71 -1.22
N LEU A 151 6.03 8.85 -2.19
CA LEU A 151 6.08 9.17 -3.60
C LEU A 151 4.89 8.51 -4.31
N THR A 152 4.52 9.04 -5.46
CA THR A 152 3.56 8.41 -6.37
C THR A 152 4.21 8.20 -7.73
N PHE A 153 3.79 7.16 -8.44
CA PHE A 153 4.25 6.88 -9.78
C PHE A 153 3.11 6.32 -10.62
N SER A 154 3.10 6.70 -11.90
CA SER A 154 2.08 6.35 -12.89
C SER A 154 2.71 5.88 -14.19
N GLU A 155 1.89 5.32 -15.08
CA GLU A 155 2.34 4.93 -16.41
C GLU A 155 2.96 6.11 -17.15
N GLY A 156 4.22 5.97 -17.55
CA GLY A 156 4.96 6.99 -18.30
C GLY A 156 5.60 8.09 -17.44
N ASP A 157 5.44 8.05 -16.11
CA ASP A 157 6.00 9.05 -15.20
C ASP A 157 7.05 8.44 -14.26
N PHE A 158 8.04 9.26 -13.88
CA PHE A 158 8.97 8.92 -12.81
C PHE A 158 8.31 9.09 -11.43
N PRO A 159 8.74 8.32 -10.42
CA PRO A 159 8.34 8.56 -9.03
C PRO A 159 8.59 10.01 -8.62
N SER A 160 7.58 10.65 -8.04
CA SER A 160 7.65 12.04 -7.60
C SER A 160 7.00 12.22 -6.23
N PHE A 161 7.41 13.28 -5.52
CA PHE A 161 6.90 13.58 -4.18
C PHE A 161 5.37 13.65 -4.17
N PHE A 162 4.76 12.96 -3.21
CA PHE A 162 3.32 12.91 -3.03
C PHE A 162 2.89 13.49 -1.68
N LEU A 163 3.37 12.94 -0.57
CA LEU A 163 2.99 13.35 0.78
C LEU A 163 4.18 13.31 1.74
N PRO A 164 4.15 14.11 2.82
CA PRO A 164 5.27 14.15 3.76
C PRO A 164 5.35 12.92 4.66
N SER A 165 4.27 12.17 4.86
CA SER A 165 4.29 10.94 5.67
C SER A 165 3.13 9.99 5.38
N LEU A 166 3.22 8.78 5.94
CA LEU A 166 2.12 7.82 5.95
C LEU A 166 0.90 8.32 6.74
N ASP A 167 1.09 9.10 7.81
CA ASP A 167 -0.02 9.67 8.59
C ASP A 167 -0.82 10.68 7.76
N ASP A 168 -0.13 11.48 6.94
CA ASP A 168 -0.76 12.44 6.01
C ASP A 168 -1.63 11.75 4.93
N TYR A 169 -1.49 10.43 4.76
CA TYR A 169 -2.37 9.63 3.91
C TYR A 169 -3.46 8.92 4.72
N LEU A 170 -3.09 8.18 5.76
CA LEU A 170 -4.04 7.33 6.49
C LEU A 170 -5.04 8.12 7.34
N ARG A 171 -4.64 9.26 7.91
CA ARG A 171 -5.54 10.07 8.75
C ARG A 171 -6.68 10.68 7.92
N PRO A 172 -6.42 11.32 6.76
CA PRO A 172 -7.49 11.70 5.84
C PRO A 172 -8.39 10.54 5.41
N LEU A 173 -7.82 9.36 5.15
CA LEU A 173 -8.59 8.18 4.77
C LEU A 173 -9.58 7.77 5.86
N SER A 174 -9.09 7.64 7.08
CA SER A 174 -9.94 7.33 8.24
C SER A 174 -11.05 8.35 8.41
N ASN A 175 -10.73 9.65 8.31
CA ASN A 175 -11.73 10.72 8.41
C ASN A 175 -12.77 10.66 7.28
N LEU A 176 -12.33 10.38 6.05
CA LEU A 176 -13.20 10.22 4.90
C LEU A 176 -14.17 9.05 5.11
N LEU A 177 -13.67 7.89 5.53
CA LEU A 177 -14.50 6.72 5.79
C LEU A 177 -15.54 6.98 6.90
N GLU A 178 -15.11 7.56 8.03
CA GLU A 178 -15.98 7.77 9.18
C GLU A 178 -17.01 8.89 9.01
N THR A 179 -16.66 9.96 8.28
CA THR A 179 -17.48 11.18 8.20
C THR A 179 -18.02 11.48 6.80
N GLY A 180 -17.54 10.78 5.78
CA GLY A 180 -17.84 11.04 4.37
C GLY A 180 -17.08 12.22 3.76
N SER A 181 -16.13 12.83 4.49
CA SER A 181 -15.32 13.95 3.97
C SER A 181 -13.93 14.03 4.62
N ALA A 182 -12.96 14.60 3.90
CA ALA A 182 -11.62 14.90 4.41
C ALA A 182 -11.14 16.25 3.84
N PRO A 183 -11.71 17.39 4.27
CA PRO A 183 -11.43 18.70 3.67
C PRO A 183 -9.98 19.13 3.86
N GLY A 184 -9.40 19.79 2.85
CA GLY A 184 -8.02 20.29 2.89
C GLY A 184 -6.95 19.19 2.84
N SER A 185 -7.33 17.98 2.45
CA SER A 185 -6.42 16.83 2.34
C SER A 185 -6.33 16.34 0.90
N VAL A 186 -5.40 15.41 0.67
CA VAL A 186 -5.27 14.68 -0.60
C VAL A 186 -6.53 13.90 -1.01
N MET A 187 -7.47 13.71 -0.07
CA MET A 187 -8.71 12.94 -0.27
C MET A 187 -9.96 13.83 -0.31
N GLU A 188 -9.83 15.16 -0.42
CA GLU A 188 -10.97 16.09 -0.38
C GLU A 188 -12.02 15.80 -1.46
N HIS A 189 -11.58 15.37 -2.64
CA HIS A 189 -12.46 15.09 -3.78
C HIS A 189 -12.77 13.60 -3.94
N GLU A 190 -12.17 12.75 -3.11
CA GLU A 190 -12.44 11.31 -3.15
C GLU A 190 -13.84 11.01 -2.62
N ARG A 191 -14.50 10.04 -3.26
CA ARG A 191 -15.84 9.60 -2.92
C ARG A 191 -15.88 8.08 -2.93
N PHE A 192 -16.71 7.51 -2.08
CA PHE A 192 -16.93 6.08 -2.05
C PHE A 192 -18.40 5.73 -1.82
N THR A 193 -18.72 4.50 -2.17
CA THR A 193 -19.97 3.84 -1.81
C THR A 193 -19.65 2.46 -1.26
N VAL A 194 -20.58 1.87 -0.51
CA VAL A 194 -20.50 0.46 -0.13
C VAL A 194 -21.57 -0.30 -0.88
N THR A 195 -21.19 -1.34 -1.62
CA THR A 195 -22.10 -2.20 -2.38
C THR A 195 -21.69 -3.65 -2.19
N ASP A 196 -22.63 -4.52 -1.83
CA ASP A 196 -22.38 -5.94 -1.52
C ASP A 196 -21.32 -6.15 -0.43
N GLY A 197 -21.30 -5.26 0.57
CA GLY A 197 -20.29 -5.28 1.64
C GLY A 197 -18.87 -4.91 1.18
N ARG A 198 -18.70 -4.38 -0.03
CA ARG A 198 -17.40 -3.95 -0.58
C ARG A 198 -17.33 -2.43 -0.65
N LEU A 199 -16.17 -1.88 -0.28
CA LEU A 199 -15.83 -0.48 -0.51
C LEU A 199 -15.56 -0.23 -2.00
N ARG A 200 -16.23 0.77 -2.58
CA ARG A 200 -16.06 1.16 -3.99
C ARG A 200 -15.78 2.64 -4.10
N TRP A 201 -14.61 2.97 -4.63
CA TRP A 201 -14.20 4.35 -4.92
C TRP A 201 -14.83 4.83 -6.21
N THR A 202 -15.27 6.09 -6.23
CA THR A 202 -15.83 6.77 -7.39
C THR A 202 -14.99 8.01 -7.67
N SER A 203 -14.29 8.00 -8.80
CA SER A 203 -13.62 9.17 -9.39
C SER A 203 -14.61 10.03 -10.16
#